data_AF-A0A1N7MWZ6-F1
#
_entry.id   AF-A0A1N7MWZ6-F1
#
_cell.length_a   1.000
_cell.length_b   1.000
_cell.length_c   1.000
_cell.angle_alpha   90.00
_cell.angle_beta   90.00
_cell.angle_gamma   90.00
#
_symmetry.space_group_name_H-M   'P 1'
#
loop_
_entity.id
_entity.type
_entity.pdbx_description
1 polymer ?
#
loop_
_entity_poly.entity_id
_entity_poly.type
_entity_poly.pdbx_seq_one_letter_code
_entity_poly.pdbx_strand_id
1 'polypeptide(L)'
;MIETPPTADSKGRRAENVAALTLRFLGWQIEARRFTSGRGSGAGEVDLVARKGPVLAFIEVKARPTTTEALEAVTADQRQRIARAAEGWIAKHPSDAQAQIRFDVIAVPASGRPLHLADAWRPEPEDSAKPRERWRGFAQNT
;
A
#
# COMPACT_ATOMS: atom_id res chain seq x y z
N MET A 1 -24.86 -13.09 -27.36
CA MET A 1 -24.42 -11.96 -26.54
C MET A 1 -22.98 -12.23 -26.13
N ILE A 2 -22.01 -11.47 -26.66
CA ILE A 2 -20.58 -11.65 -26.32
C ILE A 2 -20.31 -10.70 -25.15
N GLU A 3 -20.22 -11.22 -23.93
CA GLU A 3 -19.76 -10.43 -22.79
C GLU A 3 -18.28 -10.13 -22.98
N THR A 4 -17.95 -8.85 -23.17
CA THR A 4 -16.55 -8.43 -23.24
C THR A 4 -15.95 -8.51 -21.83
N PRO A 5 -14.82 -9.22 -21.62
CA PRO A 5 -14.24 -9.32 -20.30
C PRO A 5 -13.83 -7.93 -19.79
N PRO A 6 -14.00 -7.64 -18.49
CA PRO A 6 -13.67 -6.33 -17.95
C PRO A 6 -12.19 -6.00 -18.19
N THR A 7 -11.90 -4.78 -18.62
CA THR A 7 -10.54 -4.28 -18.83
C THR A 7 -9.72 -4.36 -17.55
N ALA A 8 -8.39 -4.52 -17.66
CA ALA A 8 -7.51 -4.60 -16.50
C ALA A 8 -7.71 -3.44 -15.50
N ASP A 9 -7.97 -2.23 -16.02
CA ASP A 9 -8.23 -1.03 -15.24
C ASP A 9 -9.57 -1.07 -14.48
N SER A 10 -10.64 -1.61 -15.09
CA SER A 10 -11.92 -1.80 -14.40
C SER A 10 -11.85 -2.87 -13.30
N LYS A 11 -11.09 -3.95 -13.53
CA LYS A 11 -10.81 -4.98 -12.52
C LYS A 11 -10.01 -4.40 -11.34
N GLY A 12 -9.01 -3.58 -11.62
CA GLY A 12 -8.21 -2.89 -10.61
C GLY A 12 -9.06 -1.98 -9.71
N ARG A 13 -9.91 -1.12 -10.31
CA ARG A 13 -10.86 -0.27 -9.55
C ARG A 13 -11.80 -1.07 -8.66
N ARG A 14 -12.33 -2.19 -9.15
CA ARG A 14 -13.22 -3.04 -8.35
C ARG A 14 -12.47 -3.66 -7.18
N ALA A 15 -11.25 -4.16 -7.40
CA ALA A 15 -10.43 -4.73 -6.34
C ALA A 15 -10.11 -3.70 -5.24
N GLU A 16 -9.69 -2.49 -5.63
CA GLU A 16 -9.42 -1.38 -4.71
C GLU A 16 -10.66 -1.03 -3.86
N ASN A 17 -11.85 -0.97 -4.48
CA ASN A 17 -13.09 -0.70 -3.77
C ASN A 17 -13.43 -1.78 -2.74
N VAL A 18 -13.30 -3.06 -3.11
CA VAL A 18 -13.57 -4.19 -2.20
C VAL A 18 -12.55 -4.20 -1.04
N ALA A 19 -11.27 -3.95 -1.32
CA ALA A 19 -10.24 -3.83 -0.29
C ALA A 19 -10.54 -2.69 0.69
N ALA A 20 -10.87 -1.49 0.19
CA ALA A 20 -11.18 -0.34 1.02
C ALA A 20 -12.45 -0.54 1.88
N LEU A 21 -13.49 -1.18 1.34
CA LEU A 21 -14.69 -1.52 2.10
C LEU A 21 -14.40 -2.54 3.20
N THR A 22 -13.61 -3.56 2.89
CA THR A 22 -13.21 -4.59 3.87
C THR A 22 -12.38 -3.99 5.00
N LEU A 23 -11.42 -3.13 4.68
CA LEU A 23 -10.62 -2.39 5.67
C LEU A 23 -11.50 -1.55 6.60
N ARG A 24 -12.45 -0.78 6.04
CA ARG A 24 -13.42 0.00 6.83
C ARG A 24 -14.23 -0.88 7.78
N PHE A 25 -14.73 -2.01 7.29
CA PHE A 25 -15.48 -2.97 8.10
C PHE A 25 -14.63 -3.55 9.25
N LEU A 26 -13.32 -3.73 9.02
CA LEU A 26 -12.35 -4.19 10.01
C LEU A 26 -11.81 -3.06 10.94
N GLY A 27 -12.43 -1.88 10.89
CA GLY A 27 -12.10 -0.75 11.77
C GLY A 27 -10.89 0.07 11.35
N TRP A 28 -10.47 -0.02 10.09
CA TRP A 28 -9.46 0.88 9.53
C TRP A 28 -10.13 2.14 8.98
N GLN A 29 -9.47 3.28 9.18
CA GLN A 29 -9.81 4.54 8.51
C GLN A 29 -9.07 4.61 7.18
N ILE A 30 -9.77 4.92 6.08
CA ILE A 30 -9.13 5.13 4.77
C ILE A 30 -8.82 6.62 4.65
N GLU A 31 -7.53 6.96 4.77
CA GLU A 31 -7.03 8.34 4.74
C GLU A 31 -6.89 8.85 3.29
N ALA A 32 -6.50 7.97 2.38
CA ALA A 32 -6.45 8.28 0.96
C ALA A 32 -6.59 7.04 0.07
N ARG A 33 -6.98 7.30 -1.17
CA ARG A 33 -7.01 6.32 -2.27
C ARG A 33 -6.23 6.88 -3.45
N ARG A 34 -5.50 6.02 -4.16
CA ARG A 34 -4.66 6.37 -5.31
C ARG A 34 -3.78 7.58 -5.02
N PHE A 35 -3.15 7.58 -3.84
CA PHE A 35 -2.36 8.71 -3.41
C PHE A 35 -1.10 8.81 -4.27
N THR A 36 -0.75 10.04 -4.65
CA THR A 36 0.52 10.34 -5.33
C THR A 36 1.29 11.43 -4.58
N SER A 37 2.60 11.27 -4.47
CA SER A 37 3.45 12.26 -3.81
C SER A 37 3.62 13.55 -4.64
N GLY A 38 3.42 13.51 -5.96
CA GLY A 38 3.65 14.66 -6.84
C GLY A 38 3.29 14.40 -8.30
N ARG A 39 3.99 15.06 -9.23
CA ARG A 39 3.85 14.85 -10.70
C ARG A 39 5.17 14.37 -11.29
N GLY A 40 5.11 13.78 -12.49
CA GLY A 40 6.29 13.33 -13.25
C GLY A 40 6.69 11.88 -12.95
N SER A 41 7.67 11.38 -13.71
CA SER A 41 8.10 9.96 -13.68
C SER A 41 8.71 9.50 -12.36
N GLY A 42 9.20 10.44 -11.53
CA GLY A 42 9.75 10.15 -10.21
C GLY A 42 8.71 10.07 -9.09
N ALA A 43 7.44 10.40 -9.36
CA ALA A 43 6.39 10.46 -8.35
C ALA A 43 6.10 9.08 -7.75
N GLY A 44 5.99 9.06 -6.42
CA GLY A 44 5.49 7.91 -5.69
C GLY A 44 3.99 7.77 -5.87
N GLU A 45 3.51 6.53 -5.85
CA GLU A 45 2.09 6.21 -5.85
C GLU A 45 1.79 5.03 -4.94
N VAL A 46 0.57 4.97 -4.42
CA VAL A 46 0.05 3.86 -3.61
C VAL A 46 -1.47 3.78 -3.75
N ASP A 47 -2.01 2.56 -3.80
CA ASP A 47 -3.45 2.35 -3.99
C ASP A 47 -4.27 2.85 -2.79
N LEU A 48 -3.87 2.53 -1.56
CA LEU A 48 -4.57 2.95 -0.35
C LEU A 48 -3.60 3.42 0.74
N VAL A 49 -4.00 4.45 1.47
CA VAL A 49 -3.40 4.82 2.76
C VAL A 49 -4.47 4.61 3.82
N ALA A 50 -4.17 3.79 4.83
CA ALA A 50 -5.13 3.41 5.85
C ALA A 50 -4.54 3.46 7.27
N ARG A 51 -5.35 3.87 8.24
CA ARG A 51 -4.94 4.02 9.64
C ARG A 51 -5.71 3.09 10.57
N LYS A 52 -5.02 2.53 11.56
CA LYS A 52 -5.62 1.84 12.70
C LYS A 52 -4.74 1.97 13.94
N GLY A 53 -5.20 2.76 14.91
CA GLY A 53 -4.40 3.11 16.09
C GLY A 53 -3.10 3.82 15.68
N PRO A 54 -1.91 3.36 16.14
CA PRO A 54 -0.64 3.98 15.77
C PRO A 54 -0.20 3.63 14.35
N VAL A 55 -0.83 2.62 13.71
CA VAL A 55 -0.40 2.11 12.41
C VAL A 55 -0.92 2.99 11.28
N LEU A 56 -0.03 3.39 10.39
CA LEU A 56 -0.34 4.01 9.10
C LEU A 56 0.20 3.10 7.98
N ALA A 57 -0.71 2.42 7.30
CA ALA A 57 -0.42 1.43 6.29
C ALA A 57 -0.52 2.02 4.87
N PHE A 58 0.53 1.79 4.09
CA PHE A 58 0.60 2.05 2.65
C PHE A 58 0.39 0.72 1.94
N ILE A 59 -0.74 0.60 1.24
CA ILE A 59 -1.27 -0.71 0.83
C ILE A 59 -1.36 -0.75 -0.70
N GLU A 60 -0.73 -1.76 -1.27
CA GLU A 60 -0.90 -2.14 -2.68
C GLU A 60 -2.01 -3.20 -2.81
N VAL A 61 -2.89 -3.06 -3.80
CA VAL A 61 -4.01 -3.98 -4.04
C VAL A 61 -3.80 -4.76 -5.33
N LYS A 62 -3.81 -6.09 -5.25
CA LYS A 62 -3.66 -6.97 -6.42
C LYS A 62 -4.85 -7.89 -6.58
N ALA A 63 -5.41 -7.95 -7.79
CA ALA A 63 -6.40 -8.96 -8.16
C ALA A 63 -5.71 -10.33 -8.35
N ARG A 64 -5.43 -11.01 -7.24
CA ARG A 64 -4.76 -12.31 -7.15
C ARG A 64 -5.48 -13.20 -6.14
N PRO A 65 -5.45 -14.53 -6.32
CA PRO A 65 -6.14 -15.47 -5.45
C PRO A 65 -5.45 -15.66 -4.08
N THR A 66 -4.14 -15.42 -3.99
CA THR A 66 -3.36 -15.62 -2.77
C THR A 66 -2.50 -14.40 -2.44
N THR A 67 -2.12 -14.27 -1.16
CA THR A 67 -1.18 -13.22 -0.71
C THR A 67 0.21 -13.42 -1.28
N THR A 68 0.66 -14.66 -1.46
CA THR A 68 1.94 -14.98 -2.10
C THR A 68 2.01 -14.46 -3.52
N GLU A 69 1.04 -14.81 -4.38
CA GLU A 69 0.99 -14.32 -5.76
C GLU A 69 0.82 -12.80 -5.83
N ALA A 70 0.11 -12.21 -4.88
CA ALA A 70 -0.01 -10.76 -4.78
C ALA A 70 1.33 -10.10 -4.44
N LEU A 71 2.07 -10.64 -3.48
CA LEU A 71 3.39 -10.14 -3.06
C LEU A 71 4.44 -10.29 -4.16
N GLU A 72 4.47 -11.45 -4.84
CA GLU A 72 5.36 -11.70 -5.99
C GLU A 72 5.08 -10.75 -7.15
N ALA A 73 3.81 -10.34 -7.31
CA ALA A 73 3.42 -9.35 -8.31
C ALA A 73 3.79 -7.90 -7.94
N VAL A 74 4.29 -7.63 -6.73
CA VAL A 74 4.81 -6.31 -6.34
C VAL A 74 6.30 -6.24 -6.71
N THR A 75 6.59 -5.59 -7.84
CA THR A 75 7.95 -5.43 -8.36
C THR A 75 8.81 -4.52 -7.48
N ALA A 76 10.14 -4.61 -7.64
CA ALA A 76 11.08 -3.72 -6.94
C ALA A 76 10.77 -2.23 -7.19
N ASP A 77 10.49 -1.85 -8.44
CA ASP A 77 10.12 -0.49 -8.81
C ASP A 77 8.83 -0.04 -8.11
N GLN A 78 7.82 -0.92 -8.00
CA GLN A 78 6.58 -0.61 -7.27
C GLN A 78 6.86 -0.37 -5.78
N ARG A 79 7.71 -1.20 -5.16
CA ARG A 79 8.11 -1.00 -3.76
C ARG A 79 8.78 0.36 -3.55
N GLN A 80 9.67 0.77 -4.45
CA GLN A 80 10.32 2.09 -4.41
C GLN A 80 9.31 3.23 -4.58
N ARG A 81 8.37 3.11 -5.53
CA ARG A 81 7.33 4.13 -5.75
C ARG A 81 6.40 4.26 -4.55
N ILE A 82 6.03 3.17 -3.90
CA ILE A 82 5.22 3.18 -2.68
C ILE A 82 6.01 3.79 -1.52
N ALA A 83 7.32 3.51 -1.41
CA ALA A 83 8.18 4.15 -0.40
C ALA A 83 8.23 5.68 -0.60
N ARG A 84 8.42 6.16 -1.83
CA ARG A 84 8.34 7.59 -2.16
C ARG A 84 6.96 8.19 -1.90
N ALA A 85 5.89 7.41 -2.06
CA ALA A 85 4.55 7.82 -1.70
C ALA A 85 4.45 8.04 -0.17
N ALA A 86 4.97 7.11 0.62
CA ALA A 86 5.01 7.24 2.07
C ALA A 86 5.81 8.46 2.52
N GLU A 87 6.99 8.69 1.95
CA GLU A 87 7.80 9.88 2.24
C GLU A 87 7.05 11.17 1.91
N GLY A 88 6.42 11.23 0.73
CA GLY A 88 5.61 12.38 0.31
C GLY A 88 4.36 12.57 1.17
N TRP A 89 3.79 11.49 1.73
CA TRP A 89 2.69 11.58 2.68
C TRP A 89 3.14 12.25 3.97
N ILE A 90 4.23 11.77 4.57
CA ILE A 90 4.75 12.29 5.84
C ILE A 90 5.19 13.74 5.70
N ALA A 91 5.81 14.12 4.58
CA ALA A 91 6.15 15.51 4.29
C ALA A 91 4.93 16.44 4.27
N LYS A 92 3.77 15.94 3.81
CA LYS A 92 2.49 16.69 3.78
C LYS A 92 1.72 16.62 5.10
N HIS A 93 1.98 15.61 5.93
CA HIS A 93 1.30 15.36 7.20
C HIS A 93 2.31 15.17 8.34
N PRO A 94 2.95 16.24 8.84
CA PRO A 94 3.99 16.13 9.87
C PRO A 94 3.52 15.47 11.18
N SER A 95 2.21 15.52 11.49
CA SER A 95 1.62 14.81 12.63
C SER A 95 1.79 13.29 12.57
N ASP A 96 1.99 12.75 11.36
CA ASP A 96 2.16 11.32 11.12
C ASP A 96 3.60 10.86 11.23
N ALA A 97 4.56 11.76 11.49
CA ALA A 97 5.98 11.45 11.56
C ALA A 97 6.33 10.38 12.62
N GLN A 98 5.47 10.19 13.64
CA GLN A 98 5.63 9.18 14.70
C GLN A 98 4.73 7.96 14.49
N ALA A 99 4.01 7.86 13.37
CA ALA A 99 3.17 6.70 13.09
C ALA A 99 4.02 5.44 12.87
N GLN A 100 3.48 4.28 13.24
CA GLN A 100 4.03 2.99 12.88
C GLN A 100 3.69 2.70 11.42
N ILE A 101 4.62 3.03 10.54
CA ILE A 101 4.42 2.87 9.11
C ILE A 101 4.56 1.39 8.72
N ARG A 102 3.63 0.94 7.88
CA ARG A 102 3.60 -0.44 7.36
C ARG A 102 3.40 -0.42 5.86
N PHE A 103 4.01 -1.38 5.17
CA PHE A 103 3.81 -1.60 3.75
C PHE A 103 3.11 -2.93 3.56
N ASP A 104 1.88 -2.88 3.06
CA ASP A 104 1.00 -4.04 3.02
C ASP A 104 0.65 -4.41 1.58
N VAL A 105 0.23 -5.66 1.42
CA VAL A 105 -0.43 -6.12 0.19
C VAL A 105 -1.81 -6.64 0.55
N ILE A 106 -2.82 -6.28 -0.24
CA ILE A 106 -4.13 -6.94 -0.21
C ILE A 106 -4.33 -7.69 -1.53
N ALA A 107 -4.47 -9.01 -1.43
CA ALA A 107 -4.93 -9.84 -2.54
C ALA A 107 -6.46 -9.81 -2.58
N VAL A 108 -7.04 -9.59 -3.76
CA VAL A 108 -8.49 -9.66 -3.99
C VAL A 108 -8.77 -10.78 -5.00
N PRO A 109 -9.11 -11.99 -4.51
CA PRO A 109 -9.51 -13.11 -5.35
C PRO A 109 -10.81 -12.80 -6.11
N ALA A 110 -11.07 -13.56 -7.19
CA ALA A 110 -12.33 -13.45 -7.93
C ALA A 110 -13.57 -13.77 -7.07
N SER A 111 -13.41 -14.55 -5.99
CA SER A 111 -14.46 -14.81 -4.99
C SER A 111 -14.85 -13.56 -4.18
N GLY A 112 -14.05 -12.49 -4.25
CA GLY A 112 -14.35 -11.19 -3.66
C GLY A 112 -14.02 -11.05 -2.18
N ARG A 113 -13.41 -12.06 -1.53
CA ARG A 113 -12.95 -11.97 -0.13
C ARG A 113 -11.48 -11.57 -0.07
N PRO A 114 -11.15 -10.33 0.33
CA PRO A 114 -9.75 -9.90 0.34
C PRO A 114 -8.92 -10.63 1.40
N LEU A 115 -7.66 -10.87 1.08
CA LEU A 115 -6.65 -11.43 1.97
C LEU A 115 -5.59 -10.35 2.23
N HIS A 116 -5.42 -9.95 3.48
CA HIS A 116 -4.52 -8.88 3.88
C HIS A 116 -3.20 -9.46 4.39
N LEU A 117 -2.11 -9.22 3.67
CA LEU A 117 -0.76 -9.46 4.13
C LEU A 117 -0.20 -8.16 4.74
N ALA A 118 -0.19 -8.12 6.07
CA ALA A 118 0.41 -7.04 6.84
C ALA A 118 1.94 -7.12 6.79
N ASP A 119 2.60 -5.96 6.76
CA ASP A 119 4.06 -5.84 6.77
C ASP A 119 4.75 -6.71 5.70
N ALA A 120 4.18 -6.67 4.51
CA ALA A 120 4.51 -7.54 3.40
C ALA A 120 5.96 -7.36 2.90
N TRP A 121 6.53 -6.17 3.08
CA TRP A 121 7.96 -5.91 2.87
C TRP A 121 8.44 -4.71 3.67
N ARG A 122 9.76 -4.55 3.77
CA ARG A 122 10.41 -3.31 4.22
C ARG A 122 11.18 -2.71 3.05
N PRO A 123 11.00 -1.41 2.73
CA PRO A 123 11.79 -0.77 1.69
C PRO A 123 13.25 -0.70 2.14
N GLU A 124 14.15 -1.09 1.25
CA GLU A 124 15.58 -0.83 1.45
C GLU A 124 15.82 0.68 1.35
N PRO A 125 16.67 1.28 2.20
CA PRO A 125 17.05 2.68 2.06
C PRO A 125 17.66 2.91 0.67
N GLU A 126 17.18 3.93 -0.05
CA GLU A 126 17.67 4.30 -1.39
C GLU A 126 19.18 4.64 -1.39
N ASP A 127 19.74 5.05 -0.24
CA ASP A 127 21.16 5.28 0.00
C ASP A 127 21.66 4.38 1.15
N SER A 128 22.46 3.35 0.85
CA SER A 128 23.19 2.55 1.85
C SER A 128 24.29 3.33 2.60
N ALA A 129 24.50 4.59 2.24
CA ALA A 129 25.41 5.53 2.91
C ALA A 129 24.74 6.47 3.92
N LYS A 130 23.40 6.45 4.06
CA LYS A 130 22.70 7.22 5.11
C LYS A 130 22.29 6.29 6.25
N PRO A 131 22.55 6.66 7.52
CA PRO A 131 22.27 5.79 8.66
C PRO A 131 20.82 5.29 8.66
N ARG A 132 20.59 4.11 9.23
CA ARG A 132 19.29 3.43 9.47
C ARG A 132 18.24 4.28 10.22
N GLU A 133 18.53 5.54 10.49
CA GLU A 133 17.75 6.51 11.27
C GLU A 133 16.49 6.99 10.56
N ARG A 134 16.45 6.97 9.21
CA ARG A 134 15.28 7.40 8.41
C ARG A 134 14.00 6.61 8.72
N TRP A 135 14.15 5.39 9.25
CA TRP A 135 13.06 4.49 9.61
C TRP A 135 13.15 4.04 11.09
N ARG A 136 13.82 4.77 11.98
CA ARG A 136 13.98 4.32 13.39
C ARG A 136 12.68 4.28 14.20
N GLY A 137 11.62 4.95 13.77
CA GLY A 137 10.26 4.73 14.29
C GLY A 137 9.66 3.35 13.97
N PHE A 138 10.36 2.51 13.19
CA PHE A 138 9.89 1.23 12.66
C PHE A 138 10.45 0.01 13.41
N ALA A 139 11.35 0.21 14.37
CA ALA A 139 11.95 -0.85 15.15
C ALA A 139 11.63 -0.63 16.64
N GLN A 140 10.53 -1.23 17.09
CA GLN A 140 10.34 -1.91 18.37
C GLN A 140 8.84 -2.01 18.69
N ASN A 141 8.26 -3.17 18.38
CA ASN A 141 7.73 -4.04 19.43
C ASN A 141 7.34 -5.38 18.79
N THR A 142 8.14 -6.38 19.13
CA THR A 142 7.69 -7.76 19.37
C THR A 142 6.44 -7.81 20.23
#